data_AF-A0A966TWX1-F1
#
_entry.id   AF-A0A966TWX1-F1
#
_cell.length_a   1.000
_cell.length_b   1.000
_cell.length_c   1.000
_cell.angle_alpha   90.00
_cell.angle_beta   90.00
_cell.angle_gamma   90.00
#
_symmetry.space_group_name_H-M   'P 1'
#
loop_
_entity.id
_entity.type
_entity.pdbx_description
1 polymer ?
#
loop_
_entity_poly.entity_id
_entity_poly.type
_entity_poly.pdbx_seq_one_letter_code
_entity_poly.pdbx_strand_id
1 'polypeptide(L)'
;MRGNLDMMSEARAWWDVAAGHIPPMVLEGEGEFLRAALDTLPPEPFTPMTWPDWTNAVKAATGRKGKALFMPLRQALTGEDHGPDLKDLLPLIGRARAEERLRAAIQA
;
A
#
# COMPACT_ATOMS: atom_id res chain seq x y z
N MET A 1 -3.07 29.42 -17.79
CA MET A 1 -2.14 28.87 -16.77
C MET A 1 -2.88 28.77 -15.43
N ARG A 2 -3.53 27.63 -15.16
CA ARG A 2 -4.21 27.28 -13.89
C ARG A 2 -4.18 25.75 -13.76
N GLY A 3 -2.99 25.17 -13.60
CA GLY A 3 -2.83 23.70 -13.55
C GLY A 3 -1.84 23.18 -12.52
N ASN A 4 -1.09 24.05 -11.83
CA ASN A 4 0.00 23.61 -10.94
C ASN A 4 -0.39 23.62 -9.46
N LEU A 5 -1.44 24.34 -9.06
CA LEU A 5 -1.78 24.46 -7.63
C LEU A 5 -2.45 23.19 -7.10
N ASP A 6 -3.31 22.55 -7.90
CA ASP A 6 -3.98 21.30 -7.52
C ASP A 6 -2.98 20.13 -7.48
N MET A 7 -2.06 20.03 -8.44
CA MET A 7 -1.05 18.96 -8.45
C MET A 7 -0.06 19.07 -7.28
N MET A 8 0.31 20.28 -6.86
CA MET A 8 1.24 20.46 -5.72
C MET A 8 0.57 20.24 -4.36
N SER A 9 -0.70 20.58 -4.20
CA SER A 9 -1.46 20.26 -2.98
C SER A 9 -1.74 18.77 -2.88
N GLU A 10 -2.09 18.10 -3.99
CA GLU A 10 -2.22 16.64 -4.05
C GLU A 10 -0.89 15.95 -3.75
N ALA A 11 0.22 16.40 -4.34
CA ALA A 11 1.54 15.85 -4.05
C ALA A 11 1.93 15.99 -2.58
N ARG A 12 1.55 17.10 -1.91
CA ARG A 12 1.77 17.29 -0.47
C ARG A 12 0.92 16.32 0.35
N ALA A 13 -0.36 16.14 0.01
CA ALA A 13 -1.21 15.16 0.70
C ALA A 13 -0.66 13.73 0.57
N TRP A 14 -0.18 13.35 -0.61
CA TRP A 14 0.42 12.03 -0.83
C TRP A 14 1.81 11.88 -0.23
N TRP A 15 2.55 12.98 -0.06
CA TRP A 15 3.75 12.99 0.77
C TRP A 15 3.43 12.67 2.22
N ASP A 16 2.35 13.23 2.78
CA ASP A 16 1.92 12.94 4.14
C ASP A 16 1.43 11.49 4.28
N VAL A 17 0.78 10.93 3.26
CA VAL A 17 0.46 9.49 3.22
C VAL A 17 1.72 8.62 3.10
N ALA A 18 2.73 9.03 2.33
CA ALA A 18 3.96 8.24 2.19
C ALA A 18 4.84 8.32 3.45
N ALA A 19 5.04 9.51 4.00
CA ALA A 19 5.97 9.80 5.08
C ALA A 19 5.33 9.83 6.48
N GLY A 20 4.02 10.04 6.56
CA GLY A 20 3.28 10.22 7.81
C GLY A 20 2.65 8.94 8.36
N HIS A 21 1.92 9.12 9.46
CA HIS A 21 1.12 8.08 10.09
C HIS A 21 -0.30 8.13 9.52
N ILE A 22 -0.78 7.01 8.97
CA ILE A 22 -2.18 6.85 8.61
C ILE A 22 -2.91 6.24 9.82
N PRO A 23 -4.11 6.71 10.17
CA PRO A 23 -4.88 6.06 11.23
C PRO A 23 -5.10 4.58 10.85
N PRO A 24 -4.94 3.64 11.80
CA PRO A 24 -5.09 2.22 11.53
C PRO A 24 -6.52 1.94 11.05
N MET A 25 -6.64 1.42 9.83
CA MET A 25 -7.90 0.98 9.25
C MET A 25 -7.95 -0.53 9.23
N VAL A 26 -8.84 -1.09 10.04
CA VAL A 26 -9.13 -2.53 10.03
C VAL A 26 -9.92 -2.84 8.78
N LEU A 27 -9.44 -3.81 8.00
CA LEU A 27 -10.17 -4.30 6.82
C LEU A 27 -10.86 -5.61 7.17
N GLU A 28 -12.13 -5.49 7.58
CA GLU A 28 -12.97 -6.65 7.93
C GLU A 28 -13.03 -7.66 6.78
N GLY A 29 -12.82 -8.95 7.08
CA GLY A 29 -12.79 -10.02 6.08
C GLY A 29 -11.50 -10.13 5.27
N GLU A 30 -10.53 -9.23 5.45
CA GLU A 30 -9.27 -9.21 4.69
C GLU A 30 -8.06 -9.74 5.48
N GLY A 31 -8.23 -10.10 6.76
CA GLY A 31 -7.12 -10.48 7.64
C GLY A 31 -6.23 -11.62 7.13
N GLU A 32 -6.81 -12.68 6.54
CA GLU A 32 -6.01 -13.77 5.95
C GLU A 32 -5.22 -13.32 4.72
N PHE A 33 -5.85 -12.50 3.87
CA PHE A 33 -5.22 -11.96 2.68
C PHE A 33 -4.06 -11.01 3.03
N LEU A 34 -4.28 -10.11 3.99
CA LEU A 34 -3.26 -9.17 4.44
C LEU A 34 -2.13 -9.85 5.19
N ARG A 35 -2.40 -10.96 5.90
CA ARG A 35 -1.35 -11.78 6.50
C ARG A 35 -0.49 -12.47 5.44
N ALA A 36 -1.09 -13.03 4.39
CA ALA A 36 -0.32 -13.54 3.25
C ALA A 36 0.48 -12.44 2.54
N ALA A 37 -0.06 -11.22 2.45
CA ALA A 37 0.66 -10.08 1.92
C ALA A 37 1.87 -9.68 2.79
N LEU A 38 1.69 -9.70 4.11
CA LEU A 38 2.75 -9.46 5.09
C LEU A 38 3.85 -10.53 5.01
N ASP A 39 3.47 -11.80 4.95
CA ASP A 39 4.39 -12.95 4.88
C ASP A 39 5.23 -12.96 3.59
N THR A 40 4.73 -12.34 2.52
CA THR A 40 5.41 -12.23 1.22
C THR A 40 6.10 -10.88 1.01
N LEU A 41 6.04 -9.96 1.97
CA LEU A 41 6.65 -8.64 1.86
C LEU A 41 8.19 -8.78 1.76
N PRO A 42 8.82 -8.33 0.66
CA PRO A 42 10.24 -8.54 0.44
C PRO A 42 11.11 -7.75 1.44
N PRO A 43 12.38 -8.13 1.62
CA PRO A 43 13.35 -7.30 2.32
C PRO A 43 13.65 -6.00 1.54
N GLU A 44 14.33 -5.06 2.20
CA GLU A 44 14.86 -3.87 1.53
C GLU A 44 16.04 -4.21 0.60
N PRO A 45 16.33 -3.37 -0.41
CA PRO A 45 15.73 -2.07 -0.70
C PRO A 45 14.39 -2.15 -1.44
N PHE A 46 13.49 -1.23 -1.14
CA PHE A 46 12.29 -1.02 -1.95
C PHE A 46 12.63 -0.17 -3.17
N THR A 47 12.25 -0.67 -4.34
CA THR A 47 12.47 -0.05 -5.65
C THR A 47 11.15 -0.04 -6.41
N PRO A 48 11.05 0.63 -7.57
CA PRO A 48 9.86 0.55 -8.41
C PRO A 48 9.53 -0.88 -8.90
N MET A 49 10.45 -1.85 -8.78
CA MET A 49 10.16 -3.26 -9.09
C MET A 49 9.56 -4.02 -7.90
N THR A 50 9.67 -3.49 -6.69
CA THR A 50 9.14 -4.13 -5.48
C THR A 50 7.63 -4.33 -5.56
N TRP A 51 6.87 -3.35 -6.04
CA TRP A 51 5.41 -3.48 -6.17
C TRP A 51 4.98 -4.60 -7.12
N PRO A 52 5.43 -4.66 -8.39
CA PRO A 52 5.04 -5.75 -9.29
C PRO A 52 5.54 -7.12 -8.79
N ASP A 53 6.76 -7.21 -8.25
CA ASP A 53 7.31 -8.49 -7.77
C ASP A 53 6.54 -9.00 -6.55
N TRP A 54 6.28 -8.12 -5.57
CA TRP A 54 5.54 -8.45 -4.37
C TRP A 54 4.08 -8.80 -4.69
N THR A 55 3.36 -8.00 -5.48
CA THR A 55 1.96 -8.31 -5.82
C THR A 55 1.81 -9.59 -6.63
N ASN A 56 2.83 -9.99 -7.41
CA ASN A 56 2.88 -11.32 -8.03
C ASN A 56 3.04 -12.44 -7.00
N ALA A 57 3.88 -12.26 -5.97
CA ALA A 57 4.01 -13.21 -4.87
C ALA A 57 2.70 -13.34 -4.06
N VAL A 58 2.06 -12.22 -3.73
CA VAL A 58 0.74 -12.19 -3.05
C VAL A 58 -0.31 -12.92 -3.90
N LYS A 59 -0.35 -12.66 -5.20
CA LYS A 59 -1.25 -13.33 -6.14
C LYS A 59 -1.00 -14.83 -6.18
N ALA A 60 0.25 -15.29 -6.17
CA ALA A 60 0.59 -16.71 -6.14
C ALA A 60 0.15 -17.37 -4.83
N ALA A 61 0.33 -16.69 -3.70
CA ALA A 61 -0.05 -17.20 -2.37
C ALA A 61 -1.57 -17.25 -2.14
N THR A 62 -2.33 -16.31 -2.72
CA THR A 62 -3.75 -16.11 -2.39
C THR A 62 -4.72 -16.44 -3.53
N GLY A 63 -4.22 -16.55 -4.76
CA GLY A 63 -5.03 -16.69 -5.97
C GLY A 63 -5.81 -15.44 -6.39
N ARG A 64 -5.78 -14.36 -5.59
CA ARG A 64 -6.54 -13.13 -5.85
C ARG A 64 -6.00 -12.33 -7.03
N LYS A 65 -6.89 -11.66 -7.75
CA LYS A 65 -6.57 -10.88 -8.97
C LYS A 65 -7.43 -9.62 -9.07
N GLY A 66 -7.01 -8.68 -9.91
CA GLY A 66 -7.76 -7.46 -10.19
C GLY A 66 -8.07 -6.67 -8.92
N LYS A 67 -9.30 -6.16 -8.79
CA LYS A 67 -9.72 -5.35 -7.65
C LYS A 67 -9.53 -6.07 -6.30
N ALA A 68 -9.79 -7.38 -6.24
CA ALA A 68 -9.65 -8.18 -5.02
C ALA A 68 -8.20 -8.36 -4.53
N LEU A 69 -7.21 -8.12 -5.41
CA LEU A 69 -5.79 -8.10 -5.06
C LEU A 69 -5.35 -6.67 -4.68
N PHE A 70 -5.67 -5.69 -5.53
CA PHE A 70 -5.07 -4.36 -5.41
C PHE A 70 -5.80 -3.44 -4.43
N MET A 71 -7.13 -3.55 -4.32
CA MET A 71 -7.91 -2.65 -3.46
C MET A 71 -7.56 -2.82 -1.98
N PRO A 72 -7.55 -4.05 -1.41
CA PRO A 72 -7.25 -4.19 0.02
C PRO A 72 -5.78 -3.82 0.33
N LEU A 73 -4.84 -4.06 -0.60
CA LEU A 73 -3.45 -3.60 -0.46
C LEU A 73 -3.35 -2.08 -0.44
N ARG A 74 -4.08 -1.38 -1.33
CA ARG A 74 -4.12 0.08 -1.32
C ARG A 74 -4.63 0.59 0.01
N GLN A 75 -5.81 0.13 0.43
CA GLN A 75 -6.42 0.57 1.68
C GLN A 75 -5.51 0.28 2.88
N ALA A 76 -4.89 -0.89 2.94
CA ALA A 76 -3.95 -1.22 4.01
C ALA A 76 -2.71 -0.32 4.00
N LEU A 77 -2.16 0.01 2.83
CA LEU A 77 -0.92 0.80 2.72
C LEU A 77 -1.14 2.30 2.82
N THR A 78 -2.32 2.82 2.46
CA THR A 78 -2.56 4.26 2.33
C THR A 78 -3.76 4.76 3.10
N GLY A 79 -4.67 3.90 3.54
CA GLY A 79 -5.95 4.28 4.15
C GLY A 79 -6.97 4.83 3.14
N GLU A 80 -6.65 4.81 1.84
CA GLU A 80 -7.44 5.44 0.78
C GLU A 80 -7.87 4.41 -0.27
N ASP A 81 -9.00 4.64 -0.95
CA ASP A 81 -9.47 3.78 -2.04
C ASP A 81 -8.94 4.21 -3.42
N HIS A 82 -8.40 5.41 -3.53
CA HIS A 82 -7.83 6.00 -4.74
C HIS A 82 -6.43 6.57 -4.48
N GLY A 83 -5.85 7.23 -5.48
CA GLY A 83 -4.55 7.91 -5.37
C GLY A 83 -3.53 7.53 -6.43
N PRO A 84 -2.28 8.01 -6.28
CA PRO A 84 -1.15 7.72 -7.15
C PRO A 84 -0.85 6.22 -7.27
N ASP A 85 0.02 5.90 -8.21
CA ASP A 85 0.48 4.54 -8.42
C ASP A 85 1.21 4.03 -7.17
N LEU A 86 0.80 2.86 -6.68
CA LEU A 86 1.44 2.21 -5.53
C LEU A 86 2.86 1.74 -5.86
N LYS A 87 3.18 1.57 -7.14
CA LYS A 87 4.56 1.35 -7.61
C LYS A 87 5.49 2.48 -7.19
N ASP A 88 5.00 3.71 -7.20
CA ASP A 88 5.78 4.90 -6.86
C ASP A 88 5.66 5.23 -5.37
N LEU A 89 4.50 4.95 -4.74
CA LEU A 89 4.30 5.19 -3.31
C LEU A 89 5.03 4.17 -2.42
N LEU A 90 5.05 2.89 -2.77
CA LEU A 90 5.62 1.84 -1.91
C LEU A 90 7.10 2.10 -1.54
N PRO A 91 7.99 2.50 -2.48
CA PRO A 91 9.36 2.88 -2.12
C PRO A 91 9.45 4.10 -1.18
N LEU A 92 8.52 5.05 -1.27
CA LEU A 92 8.47 6.23 -0.39
C LEU A 92 7.95 5.87 1.01
N ILE A 93 7.00 4.94 1.09
CA ILE A 93 6.50 4.38 2.35
C ILE A 93 7.62 3.63 3.06
N GLY A 94 8.41 2.84 2.33
CA GLY A 94 9.49 2.02 2.86
C GLY A 94 8.98 0.75 3.54
N ARG A 95 9.87 -0.22 3.76
CA ARG A 95 9.47 -1.56 4.21
C ARG A 95 8.89 -1.55 5.62
N ALA A 96 9.57 -0.90 6.57
CA ALA A 96 9.17 -0.89 7.97
C ALA A 96 7.75 -0.34 8.16
N ARG A 97 7.42 0.75 7.46
CA ARG A 97 6.10 1.38 7.54
C ARG A 97 5.03 0.57 6.80
N ALA A 98 5.36 -0.02 5.64
CA ALA A 98 4.45 -0.92 4.95
C ALA A 98 4.08 -2.13 5.83
N GLU A 99 5.07 -2.70 6.52
CA GLU A 99 4.88 -3.79 7.48
C GLU A 99 3.97 -3.39 8.65
N GLU A 100 4.23 -2.24 9.27
CA GLU A 100 3.41 -1.68 10.36
C GLU A 100 1.96 -1.50 9.92
N ARG A 101 1.74 -0.90 8.75
CA ARG A 101 0.41 -0.63 8.21
C ARG A 101 -0.36 -1.91 7.88
N LEU A 102 0.30 -2.90 7.28
CA LEU A 102 -0.30 -4.22 7.03
C LEU A 102 -0.71 -4.91 8.34
N ARG A 103 0.15 -4.87 9.38
CA ARG A 103 -0.18 -5.42 10.70
C ARG A 103 -1.37 -4.71 11.34
N ALA A 104 -1.40 -3.38 11.27
CA ALA A 104 -2.50 -2.58 11.79
C ALA A 104 -3.83 -2.89 11.09
N ALA A 105 -3.80 -3.17 9.78
CA ALA A 105 -4.99 -3.52 9.02
C ALA A 105 -5.51 -4.95 9.27
N ILE A 106 -4.68 -5.85 9.82
CA ILE A 106 -5.07 -7.21 10.23
C ILE A 106 -5.77 -7.20 11.60
N GLN A 107 -5.29 -6.40 12.54
CA GLN A 107 -5.73 -6.45 13.94
C GLN A 107 -6.97 -5.56 14.19
N ALA A 108 -8.14 -6.21 14.25
CA ALA A 108 -9.28 -5.84 15.11
C ALA A 108 -9.63 -7.01 16.03
#